data_AF-A0A3M0XKA7-F1
#
_entry.id   AF-A0A3M0XKA7-F1
#
_cell.length_a   1.000
_cell.length_b   1.000
_cell.length_c   1.000
_cell.angle_alpha   90.00
_cell.angle_beta   90.00
_cell.angle_gamma   90.00
#
_symmetry.space_group_name_H-M   'P 1'
#
loop_
_entity.id
_entity.type
_entity.pdbx_description
1 polymer ?
#
loop_
_entity_poly.entity_id
_entity_poly.type
_entity_poly.pdbx_seq_one_letter_code
_entity_poly.pdbx_strand_id
1 'polypeptide(L)' 'HPASPNARDSLGEALEAGGRFQEAAAAYRQALELGRGRQDPNLALYRSHLNRVQQKTGPREPSPGPAR' A
#
# COMPACT_ATOMS: atom_id res chain seq x y z
N HIS A 1 -13.54 5.88 10.67
CA HIS A 1 -14.22 5.16 9.57
C HIS A 1 -13.21 4.18 8.94
N PRO A 2 -13.52 2.90 8.72
CA PRO A 2 -12.62 1.88 8.13
C PRO A 2 -12.18 2.15 6.67
N ALA A 3 -12.47 3.36 6.16
CA ALA A 3 -12.12 3.87 4.85
C ALA A 3 -11.31 5.18 4.94
N SER A 4 -10.67 5.46 6.09
CA SER A 4 -9.71 6.56 6.17
C SER A 4 -8.36 6.14 5.59
N PRO A 5 -7.61 7.07 4.97
CA PRO A 5 -6.24 6.83 4.51
C PRO A 5 -5.35 6.25 5.62
N ASN A 6 -5.42 6.83 6.83
CA ASN A 6 -4.66 6.36 7.99
C ASN A 6 -4.99 4.91 8.39
N ALA A 7 -6.26 4.47 8.29
CA ALA A 7 -6.61 3.10 8.62
C ALA A 7 -5.99 2.09 7.63
N ARG A 8 -5.88 2.47 6.35
CA ARG A 8 -5.20 1.66 5.33
C ARG A 8 -3.69 1.69 5.50
N ASP A 9 -3.14 2.81 5.95
CA ASP A 9 -1.72 2.94 6.29
C ASP A 9 -1.35 2.03 7.48
N SER A 10 -2.07 2.11 8.60
CA SER A 10 -1.81 1.25 9.77
C SER A 10 -2.02 -0.24 9.48
N LEU A 11 -2.97 -0.59 8.60
CA LEU A 11 -3.09 -1.96 8.11
C LEU A 11 -1.85 -2.39 7.31
N GLY A 12 -1.34 -1.51 6.46
CA GLY A 12 -0.09 -1.73 5.72
C GLY A 12 1.09 -1.96 6.65
N GLU A 13 1.21 -1.17 7.72
CA GLU A 13 2.26 -1.33 8.72
C GLU A 13 2.17 -2.67 9.45
N ALA A 14 0.96 -3.07 9.86
CA ALA A 14 0.72 -4.36 10.50
C ALA A 14 1.06 -5.55 9.58
N LEU A 15 0.68 -5.46 8.30
CA LEU A 15 1.01 -6.47 7.30
C LEU A 15 2.52 -6.52 7.00
N GLU A 16 3.17 -5.36 6.93
CA GLU A 16 4.61 -5.25 6.75
C GLU A 16 5.38 -5.87 7.92
N ALA A 17 4.94 -5.61 9.16
CA ALA A 17 5.51 -6.22 10.36
C ALA A 17 5.35 -7.75 10.35
N GLY A 18 4.26 -8.26 9.75
CA GLY A 18 4.03 -9.69 9.55
C GLY A 18 4.75 -10.30 8.35
N GLY A 19 5.60 -9.55 7.63
CA GLY A 19 6.31 -10.02 6.43
C GLY A 19 5.42 -10.15 5.18
N ARG A 20 4.15 -9.75 5.26
CA ARG A 20 3.14 -9.84 4.18
C ARG A 20 3.27 -8.66 3.23
N PHE A 21 4.45 -8.50 2.62
CA PHE A 21 4.81 -7.27 1.90
C PHE A 21 3.93 -6.97 0.68
N GLN A 22 3.43 -7.98 -0.04
CA GLN A 22 2.50 -7.79 -1.17
C GLN A 22 1.17 -7.17 -0.71
N GLU A 23 0.65 -7.61 0.43
CA GLU A 23 -0.60 -7.11 0.98
C GLU A 23 -0.41 -5.74 1.64
N ALA A 24 0.72 -5.52 2.29
CA ALA A 24 1.11 -4.19 2.76
C ALA A 24 1.15 -3.18 1.60
N ALA A 25 1.75 -3.54 0.47
CA ALA A 25 1.77 -2.70 -0.72
C ALA A 25 0.36 -2.41 -1.29
N ALA A 26 -0.57 -3.36 -1.19
CA ALA A 26 -1.96 -3.12 -1.54
C ALA A 26 -2.63 -2.11 -0.59
N ALA A 27 -2.41 -2.25 0.72
CA ALA A 27 -2.96 -1.34 1.73
C ALA A 27 -2.43 0.10 1.59
N TYR A 28 -1.11 0.28 1.43
CA TYR A 28 -0.52 1.61 1.23
C TYR A 28 -0.94 2.27 -0.09
N ARG A 29 -1.16 1.49 -1.16
CA ARG A 29 -1.75 2.02 -2.40
C ARG A 29 -3.15 2.58 -2.18
N GLN A 30 -3.99 1.86 -1.44
CA GLN A 30 -5.33 2.34 -1.10
C GLN A 30 -5.28 3.58 -0.19
N ALA A 31 -4.34 3.65 0.75
CA ALA A 31 -4.11 4.84 1.57
C ALA A 31 -3.78 6.07 0.69
N LEU A 32 -2.90 5.89 -0.31
CA LEU A 32 -2.57 6.93 -1.28
C LEU A 32 -3.76 7.37 -2.13
N GLU A 33 -4.56 6.43 -2.65
CA GLU A 33 -5.73 6.74 -3.47
C GLU A 33 -6.77 7.53 -2.68
N LEU A 34 -7.09 7.05 -1.46
CA LEU A 34 -8.03 7.73 -0.57
C LEU A 34 -7.50 9.09 -0.11
N GLY A 35 -6.19 9.18 0.19
CA GLY A 35 -5.55 10.42 0.61
C GLY A 35 -5.55 11.46 -0.51
N ARG A 36 -5.34 11.06 -1.77
CA ARG A 36 -5.33 11.97 -2.93
C ARG A 36 -6.70 12.60 -3.13
N GLY A 37 -7.76 11.79 -3.07
CA GLY A 37 -9.14 12.28 -3.17
C GLY A 37 -9.55 13.23 -2.05
N ARG A 38 -8.82 13.23 -0.92
CA ARG A 38 -9.10 14.05 0.27
C ARG A 38 -8.06 15.16 0.51
N GLN A 39 -7.05 15.30 -0.36
CA GLN A 39 -5.91 16.18 -0.16
C GLN A 39 -5.21 15.97 1.20
N ASP A 40 -5.06 14.71 1.60
CA ASP A 40 -4.47 14.34 2.89
C ASP A 40 -3.00 14.80 2.97
N PRO A 41 -2.57 15.47 4.05
CA PRO A 41 -1.19 15.92 4.20
C PRO A 41 -0.19 14.76 4.27
N ASN A 42 -0.63 13.55 4.59
CA ASN A 42 0.24 12.39 4.77
C ASN A 42 0.51 11.61 3.48
N LEU A 43 0.14 12.13 2.31
CA LEU A 43 0.41 11.51 1.02
C LEU A 43 1.88 11.12 0.82
N ALA A 44 2.80 11.96 1.29
CA ALA A 44 4.23 11.67 1.24
C ALA A 44 4.63 10.46 2.12
N LEU A 45 3.99 10.32 3.29
CA LEU A 45 4.21 9.21 4.21
C LEU A 45 3.75 7.89 3.60
N TYR A 46 2.51 7.82 3.11
CA TYR A 46 1.96 6.61 2.49
C TYR A 46 2.79 6.16 1.27
N ARG A 47 3.31 7.12 0.49
CA ARG A 47 4.21 6.83 -0.64
C ARG A 47 5.54 6.26 -0.18
N SER A 48 6.09 6.78 0.91
CA SER A 48 7.34 6.29 1.48
C SER A 48 7.19 4.86 2.00
N HIS A 49 6.08 4.56 2.67
CA HIS A 49 5.75 3.21 3.09
C HIS A 49 5.59 2.24 1.91
N LEU A 50 4.86 2.64 0.87
CA LEU A 50 4.71 1.85 -0.35
C LEU A 50 6.06 1.55 -1.01
N ASN A 51 6.90 2.57 -1.21
CA ASN A 51 8.22 2.42 -1.82
C ASN A 51 9.13 1.49 -0.98
N ARG A 52 9.05 1.58 0.35
CA ARG A 52 9.80 0.70 1.26
C ARG A 52 9.40 -0.76 1.08
N VAL A 53 8.10 -1.07 1.07
CA VAL A 53 7.65 -2.47 0.91
C VAL A 53 7.85 -2.98 -0.51
N GLN A 54 7.78 -2.12 -1.52
CA GLN A 54 8.08 -2.47 -2.91
C GLN A 54 9.54 -2.84 -3.14
N GLN A 55 10.48 -2.37 -2.32
CA GLN A 55 11.85 -2.85 -2.38
C GLN A 55 12.02 -4.22 -1.73
N LYS A 56 11.16 -4.56 -0.75
CA LYS A 56 11.15 -5.86 -0.07
C LYS A 56 10.44 -6.93 -0.90
N THR A 57 9.43 -6.54 -1.67
CA THR A 57 8.88 -7.36 -2.74
C THR A 57 9.73 -7.12 -3.98
N GLY A 58 10.71 -7.98 -4.28
CA GLY A 58 11.45 -7.90 -5.55
C GLY A 58 10.51 -7.74 -6.76
N PRO A 59 11.01 -7.27 -7.92
CA PRO A 59 10.18 -6.93 -9.07
C PRO A 59 9.14 -8.01 -9.32
N ARG A 60 7.88 -7.66 -9.04
CA ARG A 60 6.75 -8.57 -9.20
C ARG A 60 6.73 -8.91 -10.69
N GLU A 61 7.09 -10.13 -11.05
CA GLU A 61 6.77 -10.64 -12.38
C GLU A 61 5.30 -10.33 -12.64
N PRO A 62 4.97 -9.79 -13.83
CA PRO A 62 3.57 -9.54 -14.17
C PRO A 62 2.84 -10.87 -14.02
N SER A 63 1.87 -10.93 -13.09
CA SER A 63 0.95 -12.06 -13.02
C SER A 63 0.42 -12.28 -14.44
N PRO A 64 0.55 -13.48 -15.04
CA PRO A 64 -0.04 -13.73 -16.33
C PRO A 64 -1.54 -13.46 -16.18
N GLY A 65 -2.02 -12.43 -16.88
CA GLY A 65 -3.44 -12.14 -16.95
C GLY A 65 -4.16 -13.41 -17.44
N PRO A 66 -5.41 -13.65 -17.01
CA PRO A 66 -6.13 -14.86 -17.40
C PRO A 66 -6.12 -14.96 -18.94
N ALA A 67 -5.58 -16.09 -19.44
CA ALA A 67 -5.63 -16.41 -20.85
C ALA A 67 -7.09 -16.33 -21.32
N ARG A 68 -7.30 -15.60 -22.42
CA ARG A 68 -8.60 -15.46 -23.09
C ARG A 68 -9.15 -16.80 -23.53
#